data_AF-A0A550GRF6-F1
#
_entry.id   AF-A0A550GRF6-F1
#
_cell.length_a   1.000
_cell.length_b   1.000
_cell.length_c   1.000
_cell.angle_alpha   90.00
_cell.angle_beta   90.00
_cell.angle_gamma   90.00
#
_symmetry.space_group_name_H-M   'P 1'
#
loop_
_entity.id
_entity.type
_entity.pdbx_description
1 polymer ?
#
loop_
_entity_poly.entity_id
_entity_poly.type
_entity_poly.pdbx_seq_one_letter_code
_entity_poly.pdbx_strand_id
1 'polypeptide(L)'
;MERTQRILERLPLFYRAWDENSNVYNLIFALGKRLDEADKEVTAILRSHWVDTAFGHDLDRMGAVYGFERKLREGDTEYKNRLKQAVIEFKGGGTINSILTSVRMSLGLPRDHPIEMIENPELEVQREFKVTPGDIWTHSSESVVDATPTIEVSIASESEKITNPTIKNLETGESVTYQGTVLRGQRLVLGEDSAQLDGKGVKRSVSTAQFPRLLRKQHKWFYEEPISEEIGVYDTAVFDESKFAIGITTVRLTFKWVARQPATFEIKIPQRLITREDDVSLVDDAIGSIKATGVRAVINVVKE
;
A
#
# COMPACT_ATOMS: atom_id res chain seq x y z
N MET A 1 -54.70 -14.00 1.85
CA MET A 1 -55.86 -14.79 1.39
C MET A 1 -55.87 -16.21 1.95
N GLU A 2 -54.71 -16.82 2.20
CA GLU A 2 -54.61 -18.13 2.88
C GLU A 2 -55.33 -18.17 4.24
N ARG A 3 -55.30 -17.09 5.03
CA ARG A 3 -55.94 -17.06 6.36
C ARG A 3 -57.47 -17.08 6.32
N THR A 4 -58.09 -16.34 5.39
CA THR A 4 -59.54 -16.38 5.19
C THR A 4 -60.00 -17.80 4.88
N GLN A 5 -59.30 -18.48 3.97
CA GLN A 5 -59.61 -19.85 3.58
C GLN A 5 -59.45 -20.83 4.75
N ARG A 6 -58.36 -20.70 5.53
CA ARG A 6 -58.14 -21.49 6.76
C ARG A 6 -59.20 -21.28 7.83
N ILE A 7 -59.79 -20.08 7.93
CA ILE A 7 -60.90 -19.81 8.87
C ILE A 7 -62.20 -20.44 8.34
N LEU A 8 -62.47 -20.29 7.05
CA LEU A 8 -63.66 -20.86 6.40
C LEU A 8 -63.69 -22.39 6.46
N GLU A 9 -62.54 -23.05 6.26
CA GLU A 9 -62.40 -24.51 6.37
C GLU A 9 -62.67 -25.07 7.77
N ARG A 10 -62.54 -24.22 8.80
CA ARG A 10 -62.80 -24.60 10.21
C ARG A 10 -64.25 -24.40 10.62
N LEU A 11 -65.08 -23.79 9.78
CA LEU A 11 -66.47 -23.52 10.11
C LEU A 11 -67.39 -24.67 9.68
N PRO A 12 -68.38 -25.03 10.51
CA PRO A 12 -69.38 -26.00 10.14
C PRO A 12 -70.16 -25.60 8.88
N LEU A 13 -70.51 -26.61 8.07
CA LEU A 13 -71.14 -26.39 6.78
C LEU A 13 -72.49 -25.65 6.86
N PHE A 14 -73.26 -25.81 7.95
CA PHE A 14 -74.60 -25.20 8.03
C PHE A 14 -74.59 -23.65 8.04
N TYR A 15 -73.45 -23.00 8.28
CA TYR A 15 -73.32 -21.53 8.19
C TYR A 15 -73.26 -21.00 6.75
N ARG A 16 -73.19 -21.87 5.74
CA ARG A 16 -73.02 -21.49 4.31
C ARG A 16 -71.86 -20.52 4.10
N ALA A 17 -70.78 -20.69 4.86
CA ALA A 17 -69.63 -19.81 4.80
C ALA A 17 -68.85 -19.94 3.48
N TRP A 18 -69.12 -20.96 2.66
CA TRP A 18 -68.57 -21.09 1.29
C TRP A 18 -69.25 -20.20 0.25
N ASP A 19 -70.45 -19.66 0.54
CA ASP A 19 -71.17 -18.81 -0.40
C ASP A 19 -70.63 -17.38 -0.29
N GLU A 20 -70.00 -16.89 -1.37
CA GLU A 20 -69.40 -15.55 -1.42
C GLU A 20 -70.42 -14.42 -1.21
N ASN A 21 -71.72 -14.69 -1.45
CA ASN A 21 -72.79 -13.74 -1.20
C ASN A 21 -73.33 -13.77 0.25
N SER A 22 -72.86 -14.72 1.07
CA SER A 22 -73.28 -14.82 2.46
C SER A 22 -72.67 -13.71 3.31
N ASN A 23 -73.49 -13.12 4.19
CA ASN A 23 -73.02 -12.16 5.20
C ASN A 23 -71.91 -12.76 6.09
N VAL A 24 -71.95 -14.07 6.33
CA VAL A 24 -70.94 -14.78 7.13
C VAL A 24 -69.61 -14.81 6.39
N TYR A 25 -69.61 -15.12 5.09
CA TYR A 25 -68.40 -15.08 4.26
C TYR A 25 -67.81 -13.67 4.22
N ASN A 26 -68.63 -12.65 3.94
CA ASN A 26 -68.19 -11.26 3.85
C ASN A 26 -67.55 -10.77 5.16
N LEU A 27 -68.11 -11.14 6.31
CA LEU A 27 -67.55 -10.83 7.63
C LEU A 27 -66.18 -11.50 7.82
N ILE A 28 -66.08 -12.79 7.52
CA ILE A 28 -64.83 -13.57 7.68
C ILE A 28 -63.76 -13.07 6.72
N PHE A 29 -64.14 -12.73 5.49
CA PHE A 29 -63.25 -12.16 4.50
C PHE A 29 -62.67 -10.82 4.96
N ALA A 30 -63.53 -9.92 5.46
CA ALA A 30 -63.09 -8.64 6.01
C ALA A 30 -62.14 -8.83 7.20
N LEU A 31 -62.47 -9.76 8.12
CA LEU A 31 -61.62 -10.08 9.26
C LEU A 31 -60.28 -10.68 8.84
N GLY A 32 -60.30 -11.66 7.94
CA GLY A 32 -59.10 -12.32 7.40
C GLY A 32 -58.18 -11.32 6.69
N LYS A 33 -58.75 -10.39 5.91
CA LYS A 33 -58.00 -9.30 5.29
C LYS A 33 -57.33 -8.40 6.32
N ARG A 34 -58.04 -7.99 7.37
CA ARG A 34 -57.46 -7.18 8.45
C ARG A 34 -56.36 -7.92 9.21
N LEU A 35 -56.51 -9.22 9.42
CA LEU A 35 -55.46 -10.05 10.04
C LEU A 35 -54.23 -10.20 9.14
N ASP A 36 -54.41 -10.35 7.83
CA ASP A 36 -53.30 -10.39 6.87
C ASP A 36 -52.56 -9.03 6.79
N GLU A 37 -53.30 -7.92 6.86
CA GLU A 37 -52.73 -6.56 6.94
C GLU A 37 -51.91 -6.38 8.22
N ALA A 38 -52.49 -6.72 9.38
CA ALA A 38 -51.81 -6.63 10.67
C ALA A 38 -50.55 -7.51 10.73
N ASP A 39 -50.58 -8.71 10.16
CA ASP A 39 -49.42 -9.60 10.11
C ASP A 39 -48.26 -9.01 9.29
N LYS A 40 -48.58 -8.37 8.16
CA LYS A 40 -47.60 -7.65 7.35
C LYS A 40 -46.99 -6.48 8.11
N GLU A 41 -47.82 -5.71 8.83
CA GLU A 41 -47.36 -4.60 9.67
C GLU A 41 -46.44 -5.08 10.79
N VAL A 42 -46.83 -6.12 11.53
CA VAL A 42 -46.00 -6.72 12.58
C VAL A 42 -44.70 -7.25 11.99
N THR A 43 -44.75 -7.93 10.85
CA THR A 43 -43.53 -8.42 10.16
C THR A 43 -42.62 -7.27 9.74
N ALA A 44 -43.17 -6.16 9.26
CA ALA A 44 -42.41 -4.98 8.91
C ALA A 44 -41.71 -4.38 10.15
N ILE A 45 -42.42 -4.26 11.29
CA ILE A 45 -41.86 -3.80 12.56
C ILE A 45 -40.74 -4.74 13.06
N LEU A 46 -40.93 -6.05 12.97
CA LEU A 46 -39.90 -7.01 13.37
C LEU A 46 -38.65 -6.93 12.49
N ARG A 47 -38.82 -6.58 11.21
CA ARG A 47 -37.72 -6.40 10.25
C ARG A 47 -37.05 -5.02 10.34
N SER A 48 -37.74 -4.00 10.86
CA SER A 48 -37.18 -2.64 10.93
C SER A 48 -36.07 -2.48 11.97
N HIS A 49 -35.90 -3.45 12.87
CA HIS A 49 -34.86 -3.45 13.88
C HIS A 49 -33.50 -4.01 13.41
N TRP A 50 -33.44 -4.64 12.23
CA TRP A 50 -32.20 -5.24 11.72
C TRP A 50 -31.67 -4.44 10.53
N VAL A 51 -30.38 -4.07 10.56
CA VAL A 51 -29.73 -3.31 9.48
C VAL A 51 -29.92 -3.97 8.11
N ASP A 52 -29.89 -5.30 8.04
CA ASP A 52 -30.09 -6.03 6.78
C ASP A 52 -31.49 -5.84 6.18
N THR A 53 -32.53 -5.76 7.01
CA THR A 53 -33.93 -5.78 6.56
C THR A 53 -34.68 -4.46 6.68
N ALA A 54 -34.19 -3.52 7.49
CA ALA A 54 -34.79 -2.19 7.62
C ALA A 54 -34.65 -1.37 6.33
N PHE A 55 -35.51 -0.37 6.15
CA PHE A 55 -35.52 0.49 4.97
C PHE A 55 -35.96 1.91 5.32
N GLY A 56 -35.60 2.88 4.48
CA GLY A 56 -35.95 4.28 4.63
C GLY A 56 -35.68 4.83 6.04
N HIS A 57 -36.70 5.44 6.63
CA HIS A 57 -36.62 6.16 7.91
C HIS A 57 -36.24 5.28 9.11
N ASP A 58 -36.59 3.99 9.11
CA ASP A 58 -36.23 3.09 10.20
C ASP A 58 -34.73 2.79 10.22
N LEU A 59 -34.15 2.62 9.03
CA LEU A 59 -32.70 2.48 8.85
C LEU A 59 -31.98 3.77 9.28
N ASP A 60 -32.58 4.93 9.01
CA ASP A 60 -32.03 6.25 9.38
C ASP A 60 -31.96 6.42 10.88
N ARG A 61 -33.04 6.06 11.57
CA ARG A 61 -33.08 6.06 13.04
C ARG A 61 -32.04 5.12 13.64
N MET A 62 -31.83 3.94 13.05
CA MET A 62 -30.78 3.03 13.52
C MET A 62 -29.39 3.64 13.36
N GLY A 63 -29.09 4.26 12.21
CA GLY A 63 -27.81 4.94 12.02
C GLY A 63 -27.62 6.12 12.97
N ALA A 64 -28.67 6.89 13.23
CA ALA A 64 -28.63 8.04 14.12
C ALA A 64 -28.26 7.66 15.57
N VAL A 65 -28.63 6.47 16.04
CA VAL A 65 -28.19 5.93 17.36
C VAL A 65 -26.67 5.87 17.46
N TYR A 66 -26.00 5.64 16.33
CA TYR A 66 -24.54 5.56 16.23
C TYR A 66 -23.91 6.85 15.67
N GLY A 67 -24.68 7.94 15.57
CA GLY A 67 -24.20 9.23 15.04
C GLY A 67 -24.00 9.25 13.52
N PHE A 68 -24.60 8.32 12.78
CA PHE A 68 -24.56 8.30 11.32
C PHE A 68 -25.80 8.97 10.74
N GLU A 69 -25.58 9.85 9.78
CA GLU A 69 -26.62 10.44 8.93
C GLU A 69 -26.37 10.06 7.47
N ARG A 70 -27.42 9.94 6.67
CA ARG A 70 -27.29 9.66 5.23
C ARG A 70 -26.55 10.75 4.49
N LYS A 71 -25.68 10.35 3.57
CA LYS A 71 -25.07 11.28 2.61
C LYS A 71 -26.10 11.68 1.55
N LEU A 72 -25.86 12.82 0.90
CA LEU A 72 -26.72 13.31 -0.18
C LEU A 72 -26.78 12.27 -1.31
N ARG A 73 -28.00 11.80 -1.66
CA ARG A 73 -28.29 10.76 -2.67
C ARG A 73 -27.87 9.32 -2.31
N GLU A 74 -27.58 9.03 -1.03
CA GLU A 74 -27.24 7.67 -0.59
C GLU A 74 -28.48 6.76 -0.52
N GLY A 75 -28.45 5.65 -1.27
CA GLY A 75 -29.51 4.65 -1.26
C GLY A 75 -29.49 3.77 0.01
N ASP A 76 -30.59 3.05 0.28
CA ASP A 76 -30.67 2.15 1.45
C ASP A 76 -29.55 1.11 1.45
N THR A 77 -29.22 0.53 0.30
CA THR A 77 -28.17 -0.50 0.19
C THR A 77 -26.79 0.05 0.54
N GLU A 78 -26.46 1.25 0.04
CA GLU A 78 -25.19 1.93 0.30
C GLU A 78 -25.09 2.30 1.78
N TYR A 79 -26.17 2.86 2.32
CA TYR A 79 -26.22 3.25 3.72
C TYR A 79 -26.09 2.05 4.67
N LYS A 80 -26.74 0.91 4.36
CA LYS A 80 -26.54 -0.36 5.09
C LYS A 80 -25.09 -0.81 5.08
N ASN A 81 -24.43 -0.73 3.92
CA ASN A 81 -23.03 -1.13 3.80
C ASN A 81 -22.15 -0.23 4.66
N ARG A 82 -22.38 1.08 4.65
CA ARG A 82 -21.63 2.04 5.49
C ARG A 82 -21.85 1.80 6.98
N LEU A 83 -23.09 1.57 7.43
CA LEU A 83 -23.39 1.25 8.84
C LEU A 83 -22.69 -0.04 9.30
N LYS A 84 -22.70 -1.08 8.46
CA LYS A 84 -21.98 -2.33 8.77
C LYS A 84 -20.46 -2.13 8.79
N GLN A 85 -19.93 -1.26 7.93
CA GLN A 85 -18.50 -0.94 7.90
C GLN A 85 -18.07 -0.27 9.21
N ALA A 86 -18.88 0.63 9.76
CA ALA A 86 -18.62 1.26 11.05
C ALA A 86 -18.48 0.23 12.20
N VAL A 87 -19.25 -0.87 12.16
CA VAL A 87 -19.10 -1.96 13.13
C VAL A 87 -17.76 -2.68 12.99
N ILE A 88 -17.23 -2.81 11.76
CA ILE A 88 -15.90 -3.39 11.50
C ILE A 88 -14.81 -2.48 12.06
N GLU A 89 -14.94 -1.17 11.87
CA GLU A 89 -14.05 -0.17 12.46
C GLU A 89 -14.00 -0.31 13.99
N PHE A 90 -15.17 -0.45 14.63
CA PHE A 90 -15.28 -0.60 16.08
C PHE A 90 -14.69 -1.92 16.63
N LYS A 91 -14.71 -3.01 15.85
CA LYS A 91 -14.25 -4.34 16.29
C LYS A 91 -12.73 -4.52 16.29
N GLY A 92 -11.96 -3.55 15.81
CA GLY A 92 -10.51 -3.64 15.67
C GLY A 92 -10.10 -3.56 14.21
N GLY A 93 -10.17 -2.34 13.66
CA GLY A 93 -9.68 -2.02 12.32
C GLY A 93 -8.20 -2.36 12.11
N GLY A 94 -7.75 -2.30 10.86
CA GLY A 94 -6.34 -2.41 10.50
C GLY A 94 -5.80 -3.81 10.20
N THR A 95 -6.59 -4.88 10.35
CA THR A 95 -6.19 -6.20 9.81
C THR A 95 -6.42 -6.24 8.29
N ILE A 96 -5.63 -7.07 7.58
CA ILE A 96 -5.80 -7.31 6.13
C ILE A 96 -7.26 -7.67 5.81
N ASN A 97 -7.85 -8.58 6.59
CA ASN A 97 -9.24 -9.00 6.40
C ASN A 97 -10.24 -7.87 6.63
N SER A 98 -10.03 -7.02 7.65
CA SER A 98 -10.90 -5.87 7.91
C SER A 98 -10.84 -4.85 6.77
N ILE A 99 -9.63 -4.57 6.25
CA ILE A 99 -9.41 -3.67 5.12
C ILE A 99 -10.10 -4.23 3.87
N LEU A 100 -9.81 -5.48 3.49
CA LEU A 100 -10.41 -6.11 2.31
C LEU A 100 -11.95 -6.18 2.41
N THR A 101 -12.48 -6.49 3.60
CA THR A 101 -13.94 -6.51 3.82
C THR A 101 -14.54 -5.12 3.63
N SER A 102 -13.88 -4.09 4.15
CA SER A 102 -14.30 -2.69 3.97
C SER A 102 -14.33 -2.30 2.50
N VAL A 103 -13.25 -2.56 1.76
CA VAL A 103 -13.17 -2.28 0.31
C VAL A 103 -14.28 -3.00 -0.46
N ARG A 104 -14.52 -4.29 -0.18
CA ARG A 104 -15.62 -5.04 -0.82
C ARG A 104 -16.98 -4.40 -0.54
N MET A 105 -17.22 -3.97 0.70
CA MET A 105 -18.49 -3.36 1.09
C MET A 105 -18.69 -1.98 0.44
N SER A 106 -17.64 -1.17 0.35
CA SER A 106 -17.66 0.14 -0.33
C SER A 106 -18.00 -0.01 -1.82
N LEU A 107 -17.48 -1.05 -2.46
CA LEU A 107 -17.74 -1.39 -3.86
C LEU A 107 -19.02 -2.24 -4.07
N GLY A 108 -19.77 -2.57 -3.00
CA GLY A 108 -20.97 -3.40 -3.10
C GLY A 108 -20.73 -4.85 -3.54
N LEU A 109 -19.52 -5.37 -3.34
CA LEU A 109 -19.09 -6.70 -3.76
C LEU A 109 -19.44 -7.79 -2.72
N PRO A 110 -19.58 -9.06 -3.15
CA PRO A 110 -19.69 -10.19 -2.24
C PRO A 110 -18.49 -10.28 -1.29
N ARG A 111 -18.71 -10.84 -0.09
CA ARG A 111 -17.66 -10.98 0.96
C ARG A 111 -16.42 -11.74 0.49
N ASP A 112 -16.61 -12.66 -0.44
CA ASP A 112 -15.57 -13.59 -0.89
C ASP A 112 -14.96 -13.15 -2.23
N HIS A 113 -15.31 -11.95 -2.73
CA HIS A 113 -14.78 -11.45 -3.98
C HIS A 113 -13.25 -11.25 -3.88
N PRO A 114 -12.45 -11.78 -4.82
CA PRO A 114 -11.00 -11.65 -4.78
C PRO A 114 -10.60 -10.19 -5.02
N ILE A 115 -9.86 -9.62 -4.07
CA ILE A 115 -9.19 -8.32 -4.19
C ILE A 115 -7.77 -8.54 -3.67
N GLU A 116 -6.77 -8.11 -4.43
CA GLU A 116 -5.36 -8.28 -4.09
C GLU A 116 -4.88 -7.09 -3.24
N MET A 117 -4.19 -7.41 -2.14
CA MET A 117 -3.50 -6.44 -1.30
C MET A 117 -2.04 -6.85 -1.18
N ILE A 118 -1.14 -5.92 -1.45
CA ILE A 118 0.31 -6.11 -1.38
C ILE A 118 0.83 -5.32 -0.20
N GLU A 119 1.45 -6.01 0.75
CA GLU A 119 2.16 -5.37 1.85
C GLU A 119 3.57 -4.95 1.40
N ASN A 120 3.97 -3.74 1.79
CA ASN A 120 5.28 -3.16 1.52
C ASN A 120 5.65 -3.18 0.02
N PRO A 121 4.87 -2.50 -0.85
CA PRO A 121 5.10 -2.51 -2.29
C PRO A 121 6.52 -2.05 -2.63
N GLU A 122 7.05 -2.58 -3.71
CA GLU A 122 8.40 -2.31 -4.20
C GLU A 122 8.46 -0.94 -4.88
N LEU A 123 9.47 -0.15 -4.54
CA LEU A 123 9.77 1.15 -5.14
C LEU A 123 11.25 1.20 -5.52
N GLU A 124 11.53 1.60 -6.75
CA GLU A 124 12.90 1.92 -7.15
C GLU A 124 13.34 3.22 -6.47
N VAL A 125 14.43 3.13 -5.70
CA VAL A 125 15.00 4.27 -4.97
C VAL A 125 16.41 4.51 -5.47
N GLN A 126 16.76 5.78 -5.60
CA GLN A 126 18.12 6.23 -5.85
C GLN A 126 18.54 7.34 -4.89
N ARG A 127 19.82 7.32 -4.50
CA ARG A 127 20.44 8.36 -3.67
C ARG A 127 21.83 8.68 -4.20
N GLU A 128 22.16 9.97 -4.21
CA GLU A 128 23.46 10.50 -4.63
C GLU A 128 24.24 10.98 -3.40
N PHE A 129 25.53 10.64 -3.35
CA PHE A 129 26.49 11.09 -2.35
C PHE A 129 27.68 11.73 -3.07
N LYS A 130 28.12 12.88 -2.56
CA LYS A 130 29.38 13.50 -2.96
C LYS A 130 30.37 13.23 -1.85
N VAL A 131 31.41 12.45 -2.14
CA VAL A 131 32.38 11.99 -1.16
C VAL A 131 33.80 12.27 -1.62
N THR A 132 34.70 12.46 -0.66
CA THR A 132 36.14 12.51 -0.84
C THR A 132 36.82 11.26 -0.25
N PRO A 133 38.04 10.92 -0.70
CA PRO A 133 38.81 9.82 -0.11
C PRO A 133 38.97 9.99 1.40
N GLY A 134 38.61 8.96 2.16
CA GLY A 134 38.62 8.99 3.63
C GLY A 134 37.28 9.37 4.26
N ASP A 135 36.28 9.77 3.47
CA ASP A 135 34.96 10.15 4.00
C ASP A 135 34.21 8.96 4.58
N ILE A 136 33.52 9.24 5.68
CA ILE A 136 32.55 8.33 6.30
C ILE A 136 31.18 9.00 6.26
N TRP A 137 30.19 8.32 5.69
CA TRP A 137 28.80 8.78 5.69
C TRP A 137 27.87 7.69 6.21
N THR A 138 26.67 8.08 6.65
CA THR A 138 25.67 7.13 7.16
C THR A 138 24.51 7.03 6.19
N HIS A 139 24.08 5.80 5.87
CA HIS A 139 22.93 5.55 5.03
C HIS A 139 22.20 4.26 5.43
N SER A 140 20.97 4.07 4.95
CA SER A 140 20.17 2.86 5.12
C SER A 140 19.35 2.59 3.87
N SER A 141 18.80 1.38 3.76
CA SER A 141 17.98 0.99 2.60
C SER A 141 16.60 1.66 2.57
N GLU A 142 16.19 2.31 3.65
CA GLU A 142 14.83 2.84 3.84
C GLU A 142 13.74 1.76 3.58
N SER A 143 14.11 0.48 3.68
CA SER A 143 13.26 -0.67 3.36
C SER A 143 13.03 -1.56 4.58
N VAL A 144 12.00 -2.40 4.55
CA VAL A 144 11.75 -3.40 5.60
C VAL A 144 12.76 -4.55 5.60
N VAL A 145 13.49 -4.72 4.49
CA VAL A 145 14.55 -5.74 4.29
C VAL A 145 15.86 -5.09 3.88
N ASP A 146 16.96 -5.83 4.06
CA ASP A 146 18.25 -5.43 3.51
C ASP A 146 18.21 -5.52 1.98
N ALA A 147 18.93 -4.64 1.30
CA ALA A 147 18.94 -4.54 -0.15
C ALA A 147 20.37 -4.65 -0.70
N THR A 148 20.50 -5.14 -1.94
CA THR A 148 21.76 -5.11 -2.67
C THR A 148 21.74 -3.95 -3.66
N PRO A 149 22.50 -2.86 -3.44
CA PRO A 149 22.46 -1.72 -4.33
C PRO A 149 23.29 -1.96 -5.60
N THR A 150 22.89 -1.34 -6.70
CA THR A 150 23.79 -1.01 -7.80
C THR A 150 24.47 0.32 -7.47
N ILE A 151 25.79 0.35 -7.48
CA ILE A 151 26.60 1.52 -7.15
C ILE A 151 27.22 2.09 -8.42
N GLU A 152 26.90 3.33 -8.72
CA GLU A 152 27.48 4.09 -9.80
C GLU A 152 28.51 5.08 -9.26
N VAL A 153 29.69 5.12 -9.88
CA VAL A 153 30.82 5.97 -9.52
C VAL A 153 31.16 6.86 -10.71
N SER A 154 31.25 8.17 -10.48
CA SER A 154 31.66 9.17 -11.46
C SER A 154 32.44 10.31 -10.80
N ILE A 155 33.28 11.01 -11.55
CA ILE A 155 34.07 12.15 -11.03
C ILE A 155 33.20 13.41 -11.01
N ALA A 156 33.15 14.09 -9.87
CA ALA A 156 32.42 15.35 -9.69
C ALA A 156 33.33 16.60 -9.67
N SER A 157 34.60 16.46 -9.30
CA SER A 157 35.60 17.54 -9.27
C SER A 157 36.28 17.77 -10.62
N GLU A 158 37.19 18.74 -10.67
CA GLU A 158 38.08 19.02 -11.83
C GLU A 158 39.12 17.91 -12.09
N SER A 159 39.24 16.93 -11.19
CA SER A 159 40.20 15.83 -11.30
C SER A 159 40.02 15.04 -12.60
N GLU A 160 41.13 14.59 -13.18
CA GLU A 160 41.10 13.85 -14.46
C GLU A 160 40.77 12.37 -14.29
N LYS A 161 41.11 11.78 -13.14
CA LYS A 161 40.99 10.34 -12.90
C LYS A 161 40.78 9.97 -11.43
N ILE A 162 40.12 8.84 -11.21
CA ILE A 162 40.07 8.08 -9.96
C ILE A 162 40.77 6.74 -10.20
N THR A 163 41.59 6.29 -9.27
CA THR A 163 42.30 5.01 -9.35
C THR A 163 41.90 4.10 -8.21
N ASN A 164 41.65 2.83 -8.49
CA ASN A 164 41.35 1.80 -7.50
C ASN A 164 40.27 2.17 -6.47
N PRO A 165 39.10 2.73 -6.89
CA PRO A 165 38.08 3.14 -5.94
C PRO A 165 37.54 1.95 -5.16
N THR A 166 37.45 2.12 -3.85
CA THR A 166 36.96 1.13 -2.90
C THR A 166 35.80 1.72 -2.11
N ILE A 167 34.70 0.99 -2.08
CA ILE A 167 33.52 1.32 -1.28
C ILE A 167 33.33 0.20 -0.27
N LYS A 168 33.21 0.57 1.01
CA LYS A 168 33.13 -0.37 2.13
C LYS A 168 31.96 -0.04 3.04
N ASN A 169 31.25 -1.08 3.46
CA ASN A 169 30.32 -1.02 4.58
C ASN A 169 31.10 -1.35 5.87
N LEU A 170 31.21 -0.39 6.79
CA LEU A 170 32.04 -0.53 7.99
C LEU A 170 31.43 -1.48 9.04
N GLU A 171 30.11 -1.65 9.03
CA GLU A 171 29.39 -2.49 9.98
C GLU A 171 29.44 -3.97 9.59
N THR A 172 29.33 -4.28 8.30
CA THR A 172 29.43 -5.68 7.81
C THR A 172 30.85 -6.08 7.44
N GLY A 173 31.72 -5.10 7.17
CA GLY A 173 33.06 -5.33 6.64
C GLY A 173 33.09 -5.67 5.14
N GLU A 174 31.93 -5.71 4.49
CA GLU A 174 31.79 -5.99 3.05
C GLU A 174 32.35 -4.83 2.23
N SER A 175 33.01 -5.14 1.11
CA SER A 175 33.62 -4.12 0.26
C SER A 175 33.65 -4.53 -1.21
N VAL A 176 33.69 -3.51 -2.06
CA VAL A 176 33.91 -3.65 -3.49
C VAL A 176 35.02 -2.70 -3.92
N THR A 177 36.04 -3.23 -4.58
CA THR A 177 37.16 -2.47 -5.13
C THR A 177 37.23 -2.68 -6.63
N TYR A 178 37.24 -1.60 -7.40
CA TYR A 178 37.53 -1.67 -8.83
C TYR A 178 39.02 -1.47 -9.07
N GLN A 179 39.74 -2.51 -9.48
CA GLN A 179 41.16 -2.50 -9.86
C GLN A 179 41.35 -1.89 -11.25
N GLY A 180 41.27 -0.57 -11.33
CA GLY A 180 41.45 0.17 -12.57
C GLY A 180 41.34 1.67 -12.40
N THR A 181 41.34 2.37 -13.53
CA THR A 181 41.21 3.84 -13.57
C THR A 181 39.86 4.21 -14.17
N VAL A 182 39.18 5.17 -13.55
CA VAL A 182 37.97 5.81 -14.09
C VAL A 182 38.36 7.24 -14.48
N LEU A 183 38.19 7.60 -15.75
CA LEU A 183 38.52 8.94 -16.27
C LEU A 183 37.32 9.90 -16.14
N ARG A 184 37.58 11.20 -16.20
CA ARG A 184 36.53 12.23 -16.19
C ARG A 184 35.56 12.00 -17.36
N GLY A 185 34.25 12.03 -17.05
CA GLY A 185 33.18 11.74 -18.01
C GLY A 185 32.83 10.25 -18.12
N GLN A 186 33.61 9.34 -17.55
CA GLN A 186 33.28 7.92 -17.51
C GLN A 186 32.37 7.58 -16.33
N ARG A 187 31.58 6.52 -16.51
CA ARG A 187 30.66 5.99 -15.51
C ARG A 187 31.00 4.53 -15.22
N LEU A 188 31.44 4.28 -13.99
CA LEU A 188 31.62 2.92 -13.48
C LEU A 188 30.34 2.49 -12.76
N VAL A 189 29.75 1.37 -13.16
CA VAL A 189 28.56 0.78 -12.54
C VAL A 189 28.95 -0.57 -11.96
N LEU A 190 28.77 -0.72 -10.66
CA LEU A 190 29.09 -1.91 -9.87
C LEU A 190 27.78 -2.51 -9.34
N GLY A 191 27.57 -3.80 -9.57
CA GLY A 191 26.52 -4.60 -8.96
C GLY A 191 27.09 -5.94 -8.51
N GLU A 192 26.30 -6.71 -7.75
CA GLU A 192 26.72 -7.99 -7.17
C GLU A 192 27.35 -8.93 -8.20
N ASP A 193 26.73 -9.04 -9.37
CA ASP A 193 27.16 -9.94 -10.44
C ASP A 193 27.63 -9.26 -11.72
N SER A 194 27.66 -7.93 -11.75
CA SER A 194 27.98 -7.16 -12.95
C SER A 194 28.84 -5.97 -12.62
N ALA A 195 29.84 -5.69 -13.45
CA ALA A 195 30.57 -4.43 -13.40
C ALA A 195 30.74 -3.91 -14.83
N GLN A 196 30.45 -2.63 -15.04
CA GLN A 196 30.53 -1.98 -16.35
C GLN A 196 31.23 -0.63 -16.23
N LEU A 197 32.13 -0.33 -17.17
CA LEU A 197 32.71 1.00 -17.37
C LEU A 197 32.23 1.51 -18.73
N ASP A 198 31.44 2.58 -18.75
CA ASP A 198 30.78 3.12 -19.96
C ASP A 198 30.04 2.03 -20.78
N GLY A 199 29.36 1.11 -20.07
CA GLY A 199 28.63 -0.01 -20.65
C GLY A 199 29.51 -1.21 -21.07
N LYS A 200 30.84 -1.12 -20.99
CA LYS A 200 31.75 -2.25 -21.25
C LYS A 200 31.95 -3.09 -19.99
N GLY A 201 31.77 -4.40 -20.08
CA GLY A 201 31.93 -5.30 -18.93
C GLY A 201 33.37 -5.35 -18.40
N VAL A 202 33.55 -5.00 -17.12
CA VAL A 202 34.85 -4.96 -16.42
C VAL A 202 34.88 -5.82 -15.15
N LYS A 203 34.02 -6.85 -15.05
CA LYS A 203 33.90 -7.73 -13.86
C LYS A 203 35.24 -8.33 -13.41
N ARG A 204 36.16 -8.62 -14.34
CA ARG A 204 37.51 -9.15 -14.02
C ARG A 204 38.39 -8.17 -13.26
N SER A 205 38.13 -6.88 -13.40
CA SER A 205 38.82 -5.80 -12.71
C SER A 205 38.12 -5.41 -11.42
N VAL A 206 37.17 -6.21 -10.92
CA VAL A 206 36.53 -5.97 -9.62
C VAL A 206 36.96 -7.05 -8.65
N SER A 207 37.51 -6.62 -7.52
CA SER A 207 37.83 -7.47 -6.38
C SER A 207 36.77 -7.26 -5.31
N THR A 208 36.06 -8.33 -4.95
CA THR A 208 35.09 -8.32 -3.86
C THR A 208 35.15 -9.67 -3.13
N ALA A 209 35.20 -9.63 -1.80
CA ALA A 209 35.01 -10.84 -0.98
C ALA A 209 33.51 -11.13 -0.83
N GLN A 210 32.74 -10.07 -0.59
CA GLN A 210 31.28 -10.07 -0.56
C GLN A 210 30.81 -8.66 -0.95
N PHE A 211 29.83 -8.58 -1.86
CA PHE A 211 29.35 -7.29 -2.35
C PHE A 211 28.63 -6.54 -1.21
N PRO A 212 28.89 -5.23 -1.01
CA PRO A 212 28.40 -4.52 0.14
C PRO A 212 26.88 -4.34 0.08
N ARG A 213 26.20 -4.82 1.12
CA ARG A 213 24.75 -4.73 1.27
C ARG A 213 24.35 -3.42 1.94
N LEU A 214 23.19 -2.92 1.54
CA LEU A 214 22.53 -1.77 2.14
C LEU A 214 21.55 -2.28 3.20
N LEU A 215 21.96 -2.20 4.47
CA LEU A 215 21.16 -2.67 5.59
C LEU A 215 19.93 -1.77 5.83
N ARG A 216 18.87 -2.39 6.38
CA ARG A 216 17.68 -1.67 6.89
C ARG A 216 18.03 -0.62 7.94
N LYS A 217 18.92 -0.96 8.86
CA LYS A 217 19.38 -0.03 9.89
C LYS A 217 20.38 0.96 9.31
N GLN A 218 20.50 2.14 9.92
CA GLN A 218 21.57 3.06 9.59
C GLN A 218 22.94 2.41 9.83
N HIS A 219 23.84 2.58 8.87
CA HIS A 219 25.20 2.06 8.90
C HIS A 219 26.14 3.01 8.15
N LYS A 220 27.41 2.94 8.52
CA LYS A 220 28.50 3.78 8.04
C LYS A 220 29.15 3.15 6.81
N TRP A 221 29.25 3.97 5.79
CA TRP A 221 29.96 3.69 4.57
C TRP A 221 31.26 4.46 4.55
N PHE A 222 32.25 3.88 3.89
CA PHE A 222 33.58 4.45 3.72
C PHE A 222 33.99 4.40 2.26
N TYR A 223 34.55 5.50 1.78
CA TYR A 223 35.12 5.61 0.44
C TYR A 223 36.62 5.80 0.53
N GLU A 224 37.34 4.98 -0.22
CA GLU A 224 38.80 4.99 -0.26
C GLU A 224 39.29 4.92 -1.70
N GLU A 225 40.30 5.71 -2.00
CA GLU A 225 41.14 5.55 -3.17
C GLU A 225 42.59 5.80 -2.74
N PRO A 226 43.58 5.15 -3.36
CA PRO A 226 44.97 5.50 -3.15
C PRO A 226 45.18 6.93 -3.63
N ILE A 227 45.35 7.85 -2.69
CA ILE A 227 45.79 9.21 -2.99
C ILE A 227 47.23 9.04 -3.47
N SER A 228 47.53 9.44 -4.72
CA SER A 228 48.92 9.43 -5.16
C SER A 228 49.68 10.43 -4.29
N GLU A 229 50.59 9.93 -3.46
CA GLU A 229 51.50 10.73 -2.66
C GLU A 229 52.37 11.56 -3.59
N GLU A 230 51.95 12.78 -3.90
CA GLU A 230 52.87 13.90 -4.02
C GLU A 230 52.69 14.78 -2.78
N ILE A 231 52.92 14.17 -1.61
CA ILE A 231 53.18 14.92 -0.39
C ILE A 231 54.54 15.56 -0.61
N GLY A 232 54.56 16.89 -0.73
CA GLY A 232 55.79 17.65 -0.91
C GLY A 232 56.76 17.40 0.24
N VAL A 233 57.71 16.49 0.04
CA VAL A 233 58.95 16.46 0.82
C VAL A 233 59.79 17.60 0.28
N TYR A 234 60.00 18.62 1.12
CA TYR A 234 60.92 19.70 0.79
C TYR A 234 62.33 19.13 0.72
N ASP A 235 62.79 18.82 -0.49
CA ASP A 235 64.18 18.42 -0.74
C ASP A 235 65.03 19.69 -0.87
N THR A 236 65.95 19.88 0.08
CA THR A 236 66.88 21.01 0.09
C THR A 236 67.85 20.99 -1.09
N ALA A 237 67.95 19.90 -1.85
CA ALA A 237 68.79 19.78 -3.04
C ALA A 237 68.09 20.17 -4.36
N VAL A 238 66.75 20.27 -4.39
CA VAL A 238 65.96 20.55 -5.61
C VAL A 238 64.99 21.71 -5.34
N PHE A 239 65.54 22.92 -5.21
CA PHE A 239 64.82 24.13 -4.80
C PHE A 239 63.74 24.60 -5.80
N ASP A 240 63.79 24.15 -7.07
CA ASP A 240 62.96 24.70 -8.15
C ASP A 240 61.73 23.84 -8.54
N GLU A 241 61.49 22.69 -7.87
CA GLU A 241 60.32 21.85 -8.16
C GLU A 241 59.24 21.96 -7.08
N SER A 242 58.36 22.95 -7.21
CA SER A 242 57.13 23.04 -6.41
C SER A 242 56.10 22.04 -6.93
N LYS A 243 56.04 20.84 -6.33
CA LYS A 243 54.94 19.90 -6.58
C LYS A 243 53.72 20.32 -5.76
N PHE A 244 52.70 20.81 -6.46
CA PHE A 244 51.45 21.26 -5.84
C PHE A 244 50.64 20.08 -5.35
N ALA A 245 49.98 20.24 -4.21
CA ALA A 245 49.05 19.25 -3.67
C ALA A 245 48.00 18.88 -4.72
N ILE A 246 47.96 17.62 -5.10
CA ILE A 246 46.92 17.08 -5.96
C ILE A 246 45.58 17.32 -5.24
N GLY A 247 44.69 18.04 -5.89
CA GLY A 247 43.37 18.35 -5.33
C GLY A 247 42.65 17.06 -4.94
N ILE A 248 42.08 17.04 -3.74
CA ILE A 248 41.30 15.89 -3.25
C ILE A 248 40.14 15.68 -4.23
N THR A 249 40.12 14.54 -4.91
CA THR A 249 39.10 14.24 -5.92
C THR A 249 37.75 14.06 -5.24
N THR A 250 36.75 14.82 -5.68
CA THR A 250 35.37 14.62 -5.24
C THR A 250 34.68 13.64 -6.18
N VAL A 251 34.12 12.58 -5.61
CA VAL A 251 33.47 11.49 -6.31
C VAL A 251 31.97 11.56 -6.09
N ARG A 252 31.20 11.39 -7.16
CA ARG A 252 29.75 11.20 -7.11
C ARG A 252 29.46 9.71 -7.09
N LEU A 253 28.93 9.25 -5.97
CA LEU A 253 28.41 7.89 -5.79
C LEU A 253 26.88 7.92 -5.90
N THR A 254 26.30 7.14 -6.80
CA THR A 254 24.84 6.96 -6.89
C THR A 254 24.48 5.52 -6.56
N PHE A 255 23.68 5.34 -5.51
CA PHE A 255 23.18 4.04 -5.10
C PHE A 255 21.77 3.89 -5.68
N LYS A 256 21.49 2.76 -6.33
CA LYS A 256 20.18 2.39 -6.86
C LYS A 256 19.76 1.04 -6.33
N TRP A 257 18.57 0.94 -5.76
CA TRP A 257 18.06 -0.33 -5.23
C TRP A 257 16.52 -0.35 -5.24
N VAL A 258 15.96 -1.54 -5.03
CA VAL A 258 14.52 -1.71 -4.84
C VAL A 258 14.23 -1.71 -3.35
N ALA A 259 13.45 -0.74 -2.88
CA ALA A 259 13.02 -0.63 -1.49
C ALA A 259 11.57 -1.12 -1.35
N ARG A 260 11.34 -2.08 -0.46
CA ARG A 260 10.01 -2.40 0.05
C ARG A 260 9.57 -1.33 1.05
N GLN A 261 8.54 -0.56 0.69
CA GLN A 261 8.12 0.62 1.44
C GLN A 261 7.61 0.27 2.84
N PRO A 262 8.18 0.81 3.93
CA PRO A 262 7.71 0.54 5.28
C PRO A 262 6.31 1.11 5.51
N ALA A 263 5.53 0.44 6.38
CA ALA A 263 4.18 0.85 6.76
C ALA A 263 3.30 1.29 5.57
N THR A 264 3.40 0.59 4.44
CA THR A 264 2.68 0.90 3.22
C THR A 264 2.04 -0.37 2.68
N PHE A 265 0.82 -0.27 2.17
CA PHE A 265 0.20 -1.34 1.40
C PHE A 265 -0.45 -0.77 0.14
N GLU A 266 -0.53 -1.62 -0.88
CA GLU A 266 -1.21 -1.33 -2.14
C GLU A 266 -2.43 -2.24 -2.26
N ILE A 267 -3.58 -1.66 -2.64
CA ILE A 267 -4.78 -2.42 -3.01
C ILE A 267 -4.96 -2.30 -4.51
N LYS A 268 -5.00 -3.46 -5.19
CA LYS A 268 -5.26 -3.53 -6.62
C LYS A 268 -6.75 -3.76 -6.86
N ILE A 269 -7.38 -2.81 -7.52
CA ILE A 269 -8.81 -2.86 -7.86
C ILE A 269 -8.93 -2.96 -9.39
N PRO A 270 -9.45 -4.06 -9.93
CA PRO A 270 -9.74 -4.16 -11.35
C PRO A 270 -10.70 -3.05 -11.80
N GLN A 271 -10.39 -2.37 -12.91
CA GLN A 271 -11.19 -1.25 -13.41
C GLN A 271 -12.66 -1.62 -13.65
N ARG A 272 -12.94 -2.87 -14.04
CA ARG A 272 -14.31 -3.40 -14.21
C ARG A 272 -15.18 -3.38 -12.95
N LEU A 273 -14.58 -3.28 -11.76
CA LEU A 273 -15.30 -3.21 -10.49
C LEU A 273 -15.66 -1.76 -10.11
N ILE A 274 -15.10 -0.78 -10.81
CA ILE A 274 -15.40 0.64 -10.62
C ILE A 274 -16.56 0.95 -11.54
N THR A 275 -17.74 1.07 -10.96
CA THR A 275 -19.01 1.28 -11.67
C THR A 275 -19.51 2.71 -11.54
N ARG A 276 -19.14 3.39 -10.44
CA ARG A 276 -19.49 4.77 -10.13
C ARG A 276 -18.24 5.65 -10.16
N GLU A 277 -18.44 6.94 -10.45
CA GLU A 277 -17.37 7.93 -10.51
C GLU A 277 -16.71 8.16 -9.12
N ASP A 278 -17.46 7.96 -8.04
CA ASP A 278 -17.04 8.16 -6.66
C ASP A 278 -16.51 6.89 -5.97
N ASP A 279 -16.54 5.72 -6.62
CA ASP A 279 -16.12 4.44 -6.04
C ASP A 279 -14.71 4.51 -5.45
N VAL A 280 -13.75 5.12 -6.16
CA VAL A 280 -12.37 5.25 -5.69
C VAL A 280 -12.30 6.10 -4.42
N SER A 281 -13.05 7.21 -4.37
CA SER A 281 -13.11 8.07 -3.19
C SER A 281 -13.77 7.37 -2.01
N LEU A 282 -14.82 6.57 -2.26
CA LEU A 282 -15.49 5.78 -1.23
C LEU A 282 -14.55 4.72 -0.65
N VAL A 283 -13.75 4.08 -1.50
CA VAL A 283 -12.72 3.13 -1.06
C VAL A 283 -11.63 3.84 -0.26
N ASP A 284 -11.18 5.02 -0.71
CA ASP A 284 -10.16 5.79 0.00
C ASP A 284 -10.64 6.24 1.39
N ASP A 285 -11.86 6.77 1.49
CA ASP A 285 -12.50 7.11 2.77
C ASP A 285 -12.57 5.87 3.69
N ALA A 286 -12.99 4.74 3.12
CA ALA A 286 -13.19 3.49 3.86
C ALA A 286 -11.91 2.86 4.37
N ILE A 287 -10.82 2.96 3.60
CA ILE A 287 -9.49 2.56 4.03
C ILE A 287 -8.95 3.56 5.04
N GLY A 288 -9.17 4.85 4.81
CA GLY A 288 -8.74 5.95 5.66
C GLY A 288 -9.26 5.83 7.09
N SER A 289 -10.52 5.39 7.26
CA SER A 289 -11.12 5.21 8.60
C SER A 289 -10.63 3.98 9.35
N ILE A 290 -10.13 2.95 8.63
CA ILE A 290 -9.77 1.65 9.22
C ILE A 290 -8.26 1.45 9.35
N LYS A 291 -7.46 2.08 8.50
CA LYS A 291 -6.00 1.92 8.50
C LYS A 291 -5.40 2.51 9.79
N ALA A 292 -4.35 1.87 10.29
CA ALA A 292 -3.61 2.42 11.42
C ALA A 292 -2.95 3.77 11.07
N THR A 293 -2.85 4.64 12.07
CA THR A 293 -2.13 5.92 11.96
C THR A 293 -0.67 5.67 11.55
N GLY A 294 -0.17 6.45 10.59
CA GLY A 294 1.19 6.29 10.05
C GLY A 294 1.33 5.24 8.94
N VAL A 295 0.28 4.45 8.67
CA VAL A 295 0.26 3.52 7.52
C VAL A 295 -0.24 4.26 6.27
N ARG A 296 0.50 4.13 5.17
CA ARG A 296 0.13 4.64 3.86
C ARG A 296 -0.65 3.57 3.08
N ALA A 297 -1.79 3.95 2.54
CA ALA A 297 -2.55 3.13 1.61
C ALA A 297 -2.35 3.69 0.19
N VAL A 298 -2.15 2.81 -0.79
CA VAL A 298 -2.10 3.15 -2.21
C VAL A 298 -3.21 2.37 -2.90
N ILE A 299 -4.14 3.07 -3.53
CA ILE A 299 -5.19 2.46 -4.33
C ILE A 299 -4.72 2.47 -5.79
N ASN A 300 -4.53 1.29 -6.36
CA ASN A 300 -4.11 1.14 -7.74
C ASN A 300 -5.24 0.51 -8.57
N VAL A 301 -5.74 1.27 -9.55
CA VAL A 301 -6.77 0.80 -10.46
C VAL A 301 -6.10 0.11 -11.65
N VAL A 302 -6.25 -1.21 -11.71
CA VAL A 302 -5.60 -2.05 -12.72
C VAL A 302 -6.53 -2.20 -13.92
N LYS A 303 -6.00 -1.90 -15.12
CA LYS A 303 -6.68 -2.18 -16.39
C LYS A 303 -6.44 -3.65 -16.73
N GLU A 304 -7.45 -4.49 -16.49
CA GLU A 304 -7.54 -5.85 -17.02
C GLU A 304 -8.18 -5.84 -18.41
#